data_AF-A0A2N7PVZ6-F1
#
_entry.id   AF-A0A2N7PVZ6-F1
#
_cell.length_a   1.000
_cell.length_b   1.000
_cell.length_c   1.000
_cell.angle_alpha   90.00
_cell.angle_beta   90.00
_cell.angle_gamma   90.00
#
_symmetry.space_group_name_H-M   'P 1'
#
loop_
_entity.id
_entity.type
_entity.pdbx_description
1 polymer ?
#
loop_
_entity_poly.entity_id
_entity_poly.type
_entity_poly.pdbx_seq_one_letter_code
_entity_poly.pdbx_strand_id
1 'polypeptide(L)' 'MAKKSKKWMQKAVKHPGAFTEYCKQKGYDGVTEACIREGKESSDPTIRKRATLAETFRKTSKGRRKKK' A
#
# COMPACT_ATOMS: atom_id res chain seq x y z
N MET A 1 0.39 18.60 -13.77
CA MET A 1 -0.76 17.70 -13.49
C MET A 1 -0.53 16.71 -12.32
N ALA A 2 0.45 16.91 -11.42
CA ALA A 2 0.79 15.96 -10.35
C ALA A 2 -0.14 15.96 -9.12
N LYS A 3 -1.00 16.98 -8.96
CA LYS A 3 -1.86 17.13 -7.77
C LYS A 3 -3.15 16.28 -7.84
N LYS A 4 -3.66 15.98 -9.04
CA LYS A 4 -4.93 15.26 -9.23
C LYS A 4 -4.80 13.76 -8.93
N SER A 5 -3.66 13.15 -9.24
CA SER A 5 -3.39 11.73 -8.96
C SER A 5 -3.26 11.42 -7.47
N LYS A 6 -2.70 12.35 -6.68
CA LYS A 6 -2.64 12.19 -5.21
C LYS A 6 -3.99 12.21 -4.53
N LYS A 7 -4.92 13.03 -5.02
CA LYS A 7 -6.22 13.23 -4.36
C LYS A 7 -7.09 11.98 -4.44
N TRP A 8 -7.07 11.24 -5.54
CA TRP A 8 -7.82 9.97 -5.65
C TRP A 8 -7.20 8.87 -4.78
N MET A 9 -5.87 8.78 -4.71
CA MET A 9 -5.17 7.82 -3.86
C MET A 9 -5.44 8.06 -2.38
N GLN A 10 -5.40 9.32 -1.93
CA GLN A 10 -5.76 9.69 -0.56
C GLN A 10 -7.24 9.41 -0.26
N LYS A 11 -8.13 9.67 -1.22
CA LYS A 11 -9.57 9.38 -1.09
C LYS A 11 -9.89 7.88 -1.07
N ALA A 12 -9.05 7.06 -1.71
CA ALA A 12 -9.16 5.60 -1.71
C ALA A 12 -8.76 4.97 -0.36
N VAL A 13 -7.92 5.66 0.43
CA VAL A 13 -7.54 5.22 1.78
C VAL A 13 -8.65 5.62 2.76
N LYS A 14 -9.69 4.80 2.88
CA LYS A 14 -10.76 5.00 3.87
C LYS A 14 -10.30 4.76 5.31
N HIS A 15 -9.37 3.82 5.52
CA HIS A 15 -8.79 3.50 6.82
C HIS A 15 -7.26 3.54 6.71
N PRO A 16 -6.62 4.68 7.02
CA PRO A 16 -5.17 4.78 7.03
C PRO A 16 -4.60 3.86 8.13
N GLY A 17 -3.48 3.21 7.86
CA GLY A 17 -2.81 2.33 8.84
C GLY A 17 -3.33 0.90 8.93
N ALA A 18 -4.56 0.60 8.48
CA ALA A 18 -5.15 -0.73 8.63
C ALA A 18 -4.39 -1.86 7.91
N PHE A 19 -3.66 -1.54 6.82
CA PHE A 19 -2.76 -2.51 6.17
C PHE A 19 -1.41 -2.64 6.89
N THR A 20 -0.94 -1.55 7.51
CA THR A 20 0.26 -1.56 8.34
C THR A 20 0.06 -2.39 9.60
N GLU A 21 -1.11 -2.29 10.24
CA GLU A 21 -1.48 -3.14 11.36
C GLU A 21 -1.56 -4.62 10.98
N TYR A 22 -2.14 -4.94 9.81
CA TYR A 22 -2.11 -6.30 9.27
C TYR A 22 -0.68 -6.82 9.11
N CYS A 23 0.21 -6.02 8.50
CA CYS A 23 1.62 -6.40 8.37
C CYS A 23 2.31 -6.58 9.72
N LYS A 24 2.04 -5.70 10.70
CA LYS A 24 2.61 -5.79 12.05
C LYS A 24 2.12 -7.04 12.80
N GLN A 25 0.83 -7.36 12.69
CA GLN A 25 0.28 -8.61 13.25
C GLN A 25 0.92 -9.86 12.65
N LYS A 26 1.33 -9.79 11.38
CA LYS A 26 2.06 -10.86 10.70
C LYS A 26 3.56 -10.89 11.04
N GLY A 27 4.06 -9.97 11.87
CA GLY A 27 5.47 -9.91 12.28
C GLY A 27 6.36 -9.09 11.36
N TYR A 28 5.80 -8.34 10.40
CA TYR A 28 6.57 -7.42 9.57
C TYR A 28 6.72 -6.05 10.25
N ASP A 29 7.90 -5.44 10.14
CA ASP A 29 8.19 -4.10 10.67
C ASP A 29 7.33 -2.98 10.03
N GLY A 30 6.71 -3.28 8.89
CA GLY A 30 5.75 -2.40 8.23
C GLY A 30 5.27 -2.95 6.89
N VAL A 31 4.93 -2.04 5.97
CA VAL A 31 4.43 -2.39 4.64
C VAL A 31 5.58 -2.77 3.70
N THR A 32 6.12 -3.97 3.89
CA THR A 32 7.19 -4.58 3.10
C THR A 32 6.65 -5.25 1.85
N GLU A 33 7.53 -5.57 0.89
CA GLU A 33 7.15 -6.30 -0.33
C GLU A 33 6.65 -7.72 -0.01
N ALA A 34 7.21 -8.36 1.02
CA ALA A 34 6.75 -9.64 1.52
C ALA A 34 5.32 -9.57 2.09
N CYS A 35 5.02 -8.58 2.95
CA CYS A 35 3.66 -8.38 3.44
C CYS A 35 2.66 -8.07 2.32
N ILE A 36 3.06 -7.28 1.31
CA ILE A 36 2.20 -6.99 0.16
C ILE A 36 1.88 -8.28 -0.61
N ARG A 37 2.87 -9.15 -0.83
CA ARG A 37 2.67 -10.43 -1.50
C ARG A 37 1.72 -11.32 -0.69
N GLU A 38 1.97 -11.48 0.61
CA GLU A 38 1.10 -12.26 1.48
C GLU A 38 -0.33 -11.69 1.56
N GLY A 39 -0.46 -10.37 1.59
CA GLY A 39 -1.75 -9.70 1.55
C GLY A 39 -2.50 -9.92 0.22
N LYS A 40 -1.80 -10.18 -0.89
CA LYS A 40 -2.41 -10.55 -2.18
C LYS A 40 -2.84 -12.02 -2.21
N GLU A 41 -2.13 -12.89 -1.49
CA GLU A 41 -2.46 -14.31 -1.34
C GLU A 41 -3.57 -14.57 -0.31
N SER A 42 -3.85 -13.59 0.55
CA SER A 42 -4.90 -13.67 1.57
C SER A 42 -6.30 -13.84 0.95
N SER A 43 -7.13 -14.73 1.51
CA SER A 43 -8.50 -14.96 1.05
C SER A 43 -9.42 -13.75 1.22
N ASP A 44 -9.05 -12.79 2.07
CA ASP A 44 -9.84 -11.60 2.32
C ASP A 44 -9.76 -10.57 1.19
N PRO A 45 -10.89 -10.23 0.53
CA PRO A 45 -10.89 -9.27 -0.57
C PRO A 45 -10.47 -7.86 -0.11
N THR A 46 -10.71 -7.53 1.15
CA THR A 46 -10.31 -6.25 1.76
C THR A 46 -8.79 -6.15 1.89
N ILE A 47 -8.13 -7.23 2.35
CA ILE A 47 -6.67 -7.28 2.49
C ILE A 47 -6.00 -7.24 1.11
N ARG A 48 -6.54 -7.97 0.12
CA ARG A 48 -6.05 -7.94 -1.27
C ARG A 48 -6.09 -6.54 -1.88
N LYS A 49 -7.21 -5.82 -1.73
CA LYS A 49 -7.34 -4.43 -2.24
C LYS A 49 -6.34 -3.48 -1.57
N ARG A 50 -6.12 -3.62 -0.26
CA ARG A 50 -5.13 -2.83 0.49
C ARG A 50 -3.71 -3.13 0.03
N ALA A 51 -3.37 -4.39 -0.20
CA ALA A 51 -2.06 -4.81 -0.70
C ALA A 51 -1.77 -4.24 -2.10
N THR A 52 -2.74 -4.30 -3.02
CA THR A 52 -2.61 -3.69 -4.37
C THR A 52 -2.43 -2.18 -4.30
N LEU A 53 -3.15 -1.51 -3.40
CA LEU A 53 -3.00 -0.07 -3.18
C LEU A 53 -1.59 0.27 -2.64
N ALA A 54 -1.08 -0.51 -1.68
CA ALA A 54 0.27 -0.37 -1.15
C ALA A 54 1.36 -0.59 -2.22
N GLU A 55 1.18 -1.58 -3.11
CA GLU A 55 2.07 -1.80 -4.26
C GLU A 55 2.11 -0.57 -5.18
N THR A 56 0.93 -0.01 -5.48
CA THR A 56 0.77 1.17 -6.33
C THR A 56 1.46 2.40 -5.71
N PHE A 57 1.32 2.60 -4.40
CA PHE A 57 2.02 3.66 -3.67
C PHE A 57 3.54 3.50 -3.72
N ARG A 58 4.07 2.28 -3.53
CA ARG A 58 5.52 2.02 -3.64
C ARG A 58 6.05 2.29 -5.04
N LYS A 59 5.36 1.85 -6.09
CA LYS A 59 5.73 2.14 -7.49
C LYS A 59 5.77 3.65 -7.76
N THR A 60 4.74 4.37 -7.32
CA THR A 60 4.67 5.84 -7.45
C THR A 60 5.77 6.54 -6.65
N SER A 61 6.13 6.03 -5.47
CA SER A 61 7.20 6.58 -4.63
C SER A 61 8.60 6.31 -5.18
N LYS A 62 8.85 5.12 -5.76
CA LYS A 62 10.15 4.78 -6.40
C LYS A 62 10.45 5.73 -7.57
N GLY A 63 9.43 6.11 -8.36
CA GLY A 63 9.58 7.13 -9.41
C GLY A 63 9.94 8.52 -8.89
N ARG A 64 9.71 8.81 -7.60
CA ARG A 64 10.03 10.09 -6.96
C ARG A 64 11.49 10.18 -6.47
N ARG A 65 12.15 9.04 -6.25
CA ARG A 65 13.52 8.95 -5.72
C ARG A 65 14.60 9.02 -6.80
N LYS A 66 14.24 8.83 -8.08
CA LYS A 66 15.15 8.88 -9.25
C LYS A 66 15.31 10.31 -9.84
N LYS A 67 14.68 11.32 -9.23
CA LYS A 67 14.87 12.75 -9.55
C LYS A 67 15.51 13.50 -8.38
N LYS A 68 16.65 13.03 -7.90
CA LYS A 68 17.49 13.80 -6.98
C LYS A 68 18.94 13.57 -7.34
#